data_AF-A0A7T0PFC4-F1
#
_entry.id   AF-A0A7T0PFC4-F1
#
_cell.length_a   1.000
_cell.length_b   1.000
_cell.length_c   1.000
_cell.angle_alpha   90.00
_cell.angle_beta   90.00
_cell.angle_gamma   90.00
#
_symmetry.space_group_name_H-M   'P 1'
#
loop_
_entity.id
_entity.type
_entity.pdbx_description
1 polymer ?
#
loop_
_entity_poly.entity_id
_entity_poly.type
_entity_poly.pdbx_seq_one_letter_code
_entity_poly.pdbx_strand_id
1 'polypeptide(L)'
;MTEYQNRRPDRERAETAAAIVPAIVKFGAAVVLVQCLALFGYAIWLIVTNLRGATASSLESDSAATDFVGIGTAVFLLVVFGFVAFHAARTLAGQPSGRGAIVLIEGILLGVAVYMFSGGAILLGIVTAVSALLALVGVFHPTAVEYWAARYEIRMAGR
;
A
#
# COMPACT_ATOMS: atom_id res chain seq x y z
N MET A 1 -13.21 1.76 -43.45
CA MET A 1 -13.82 2.99 -42.89
C MET A 1 -14.76 2.69 -41.71
N THR A 2 -15.36 1.50 -41.65
CA THR A 2 -16.23 0.99 -40.58
C THR A 2 -15.49 0.72 -39.25
N GLU A 3 -14.26 0.21 -39.30
CA GLU A 3 -13.47 -0.10 -38.09
C GLU A 3 -13.05 1.16 -37.30
N TYR A 4 -12.75 2.25 -38.02
CA TYR A 4 -12.39 3.54 -37.42
C TYR A 4 -13.57 4.24 -36.74
N GLN A 5 -14.80 4.03 -37.24
CA GLN A 5 -16.01 4.52 -36.58
C GLN A 5 -16.39 3.69 -35.35
N ASN A 6 -16.12 2.38 -35.36
CA ASN A 6 -16.42 1.50 -34.21
C ASN A 6 -15.46 1.73 -33.02
N ARG A 7 -14.21 2.15 -33.27
CA ARG A 7 -13.22 2.42 -32.21
C ARG A 7 -13.47 3.73 -31.44
N ARG A 8 -14.23 4.67 -32.00
CA ARG A 8 -14.57 5.95 -31.36
C ARG A 8 -15.50 5.81 -30.14
N PRO A 9 -16.65 5.12 -30.21
CA PRO A 9 -17.55 4.96 -29.07
C PRO A 9 -16.92 4.17 -27.91
N ASP A 10 -16.09 3.16 -28.21
CA ASP A 10 -15.39 2.39 -27.18
C ASP A 10 -14.38 3.25 -26.41
N ARG A 11 -13.63 4.09 -27.14
CA ARG A 11 -12.69 5.03 -26.54
C ARG A 11 -13.37 6.10 -25.69
N GLU A 12 -14.49 6.65 -26.15
CA GLU A 12 -15.25 7.67 -25.42
C GLU A 12 -15.84 7.12 -24.10
N ARG A 13 -16.31 5.87 -24.12
CA ARG A 13 -16.71 5.14 -22.90
C ARG A 13 -15.53 4.94 -21.94
N ALA A 14 -14.38 4.51 -22.44
CA ALA A 14 -13.18 4.33 -21.63
C ALA A 14 -12.69 5.66 -21.03
N GLU A 15 -12.69 6.75 -21.81
CA GLU A 15 -12.33 8.10 -21.34
C GLU A 15 -13.27 8.59 -20.24
N THR A 16 -14.59 8.37 -20.41
CA THR A 16 -15.60 8.71 -19.38
C THR A 16 -15.40 7.89 -18.10
N ALA A 17 -15.20 6.57 -18.23
CA ALA A 17 -14.97 5.68 -17.08
C ALA A 17 -13.64 5.98 -16.36
N ALA A 18 -12.62 6.47 -17.08
CA ALA A 18 -11.30 6.81 -16.53
C ALA A 18 -11.17 8.26 -16.02
N ALA A 19 -12.18 9.11 -16.26
CA ALA A 19 -12.14 10.54 -15.96
C ALA A 19 -12.01 10.84 -14.46
N ILE A 20 -12.69 10.07 -13.62
CA ILE A 20 -12.74 10.29 -12.17
C ILE A 20 -12.26 9.04 -11.44
N VAL A 21 -11.32 9.20 -10.51
CA VAL A 21 -10.88 8.10 -9.64
C VAL A 21 -12.06 7.68 -8.74
N PRO A 22 -12.48 6.41 -8.78
CA PRO A 22 -13.60 5.93 -7.96
C PRO A 22 -13.34 6.14 -6.47
N ALA A 23 -14.41 6.48 -5.72
CA ALA A 23 -14.32 6.69 -4.27
C ALA A 23 -13.75 5.46 -3.54
N ILE A 24 -14.08 4.25 -3.99
CA ILE A 24 -13.58 3.00 -3.41
C ILE A 24 -12.06 2.83 -3.56
N VAL A 25 -11.48 3.32 -4.67
CA VAL A 25 -10.02 3.33 -4.90
C VAL A 25 -9.36 4.35 -3.98
N LYS A 26 -9.97 5.52 -3.81
CA LYS A 26 -9.50 6.54 -2.86
C LYS A 26 -9.57 6.05 -1.42
N PHE A 27 -10.65 5.35 -1.06
CA PHE A 27 -10.81 4.74 0.26
C PHE A 27 -9.68 3.75 0.55
N GLY A 28 -9.40 2.82 -0.38
CA GLY A 28 -8.28 1.88 -0.23
C GLY A 28 -6.94 2.61 -0.03
N ALA A 29 -6.67 3.65 -0.83
CA ALA A 29 -5.46 4.45 -0.67
C ALA A 29 -5.40 5.23 0.67
N ALA A 30 -6.54 5.69 1.20
CA ALA A 30 -6.59 6.31 2.51
C ALA A 30 -6.23 5.32 3.63
N VAL A 31 -6.74 4.09 3.56
CA VAL A 31 -6.39 3.03 4.52
C VAL A 31 -4.88 2.76 4.50
N VAL A 32 -4.30 2.61 3.30
CA VAL A 32 -2.86 2.39 3.14
C VAL A 32 -2.05 3.55 3.72
N LEU A 33 -2.46 4.80 3.51
CA LEU A 33 -1.78 5.95 4.12
C LEU A 33 -1.82 5.93 5.64
N VAL A 34 -2.95 5.54 6.23
CA VAL A 34 -3.07 5.42 7.69
C VAL A 34 -2.13 4.33 8.23
N GLN A 35 -2.02 3.19 7.54
CA GLN A 35 -1.06 2.13 7.90
C GLN A 35 0.39 2.62 7.78
N CYS A 36 0.74 3.33 6.68
CA CYS A 36 2.06 3.93 6.51
C CYS A 36 2.40 4.90 7.66
N LEU A 37 1.43 5.72 8.08
CA LEU A 37 1.63 6.66 9.19
C LEU A 37 1.91 5.93 10.50
N ALA A 38 1.20 4.83 10.78
CA ALA A 38 1.46 4.01 11.96
C ALA A 38 2.88 3.42 11.92
N LEU A 39 3.33 2.95 10.75
CA LEU A 39 4.68 2.40 10.57
C LEU A 39 5.78 3.46 10.63
N PHE A 40 5.53 4.69 10.18
CA PHE A 40 6.46 5.79 10.42
C PHE A 40 6.58 6.11 11.92
N GLY A 41 5.46 6.08 12.66
CA GLY A 41 5.48 6.17 14.12
C GLY A 41 6.35 5.09 14.75
N TYR A 42 6.20 3.84 14.32
CA TYR A 42 7.02 2.72 14.78
C TYR A 42 8.51 2.86 14.38
N ALA A 43 8.80 3.30 13.16
CA ALA A 43 10.18 3.53 12.71
C ALA A 43 10.86 4.64 13.51
N ILE A 44 10.17 5.74 13.81
CA ILE A 44 10.67 6.81 14.69
C ILE A 44 10.92 6.26 16.09
N TRP A 45 9.99 5.47 16.64
CA TRP A 45 10.15 4.85 17.95
C TRP A 45 11.38 3.92 18.01
N LEU A 46 11.63 3.13 16.95
CA LEU A 46 12.84 2.31 16.84
C LEU A 46 14.10 3.15 16.88
N ILE A 47 14.15 4.24 16.09
CA ILE A 47 15.30 5.15 16.06
C ILE A 47 15.55 5.74 17.45
N VAL A 48 14.51 6.29 18.10
CA VAL A 48 14.64 6.91 19.42
C VAL A 48 15.09 5.90 20.48
N THR A 49 14.54 4.68 20.46
CA THR A 49 14.89 3.61 21.41
C THR A 49 16.35 3.19 21.25
N ASN A 50 16.82 3.01 20.01
CA ASN A 50 18.23 2.67 19.72
C ASN A 50 19.17 3.79 20.14
N LEU A 51 18.86 5.05 19.82
CA LEU A 51 19.67 6.21 20.20
C LEU A 51 19.77 6.41 21.72
N ARG A 52 18.76 5.95 22.48
CA ARG A 52 18.75 6.03 23.95
C ARG A 52 19.51 4.90 24.64
N GLY A 53 20.13 3.99 23.88
CA GLY A 53 20.82 2.82 24.44
C GLY A 53 19.89 1.86 25.18
N ALA A 54 18.57 1.99 24.98
CA ALA A 54 17.60 1.04 25.49
C ALA A 54 17.64 -0.17 24.56
N THR A 55 18.59 -1.07 24.76
CA THR A 55 18.49 -2.46 24.29
C THR A 55 17.20 -3.01 24.91
N ALA A 56 16.11 -2.95 24.15
CA ALA A 56 14.87 -3.61 24.53
C ALA A 56 15.15 -5.12 24.47
N SER A 57 15.63 -5.64 25.60
CA SER A 57 16.02 -7.02 25.88
C SER A 57 14.81 -7.97 25.85
N SER A 58 14.13 -8.06 24.71
CA SER A 58 13.03 -9.03 24.54
C SER A 58 12.97 -9.72 23.18
N LEU A 59 13.95 -9.49 22.30
CA LEU A 59 14.13 -10.23 21.04
C LEU A 59 15.58 -10.68 20.81
N GLU A 60 16.41 -10.73 21.86
CA GLU A 60 17.87 -10.84 21.72
C GLU A 60 18.37 -12.21 21.24
N SER A 61 19.15 -12.17 20.15
CA SER A 61 20.33 -13.01 19.97
C SER A 61 21.56 -12.11 20.11
N ASP A 62 22.48 -12.54 20.98
CA ASP A 62 23.64 -11.80 21.46
C ASP A 62 24.72 -11.67 20.37
N SER A 63 24.86 -10.50 19.74
CA SER A 63 25.95 -10.18 18.82
C SER A 63 26.05 -8.67 18.62
N ALA A 64 27.28 -8.15 18.49
CA ALA A 64 27.56 -6.72 18.24
C ALA A 64 26.92 -6.15 16.94
N ALA A 65 26.32 -7.00 16.10
CA ALA A 65 25.50 -6.57 14.97
C ALA A 65 24.11 -6.03 15.36
N THR A 66 23.62 -6.35 16.57
CA THR A 66 22.25 -6.04 17.03
C THR A 66 22.00 -4.53 17.19
N ASP A 67 23.02 -3.74 17.53
CA ASP A 67 22.92 -2.27 17.66
C ASP A 67 22.57 -1.56 16.35
N PHE A 68 22.88 -2.18 15.19
CA PHE A 68 22.55 -1.63 13.87
C PHE A 68 21.27 -2.21 13.28
N VAL A 69 20.71 -3.30 13.83
CA VAL A 69 19.48 -3.93 13.31
C VAL A 69 18.27 -3.00 13.51
N GLY A 70 18.16 -2.32 14.65
CA GLY A 70 17.06 -1.40 14.91
C GLY A 70 17.04 -0.19 13.97
N ILE A 71 18.22 0.40 13.74
CA ILE A 71 18.39 1.51 12.79
C ILE A 71 18.17 1.02 11.34
N GLY A 72 18.74 -0.13 10.96
CA GLY A 72 18.56 -0.71 9.63
C GLY A 72 17.10 -1.03 9.32
N THR A 73 16.37 -1.59 10.29
CA THR A 73 14.93 -1.84 10.19
C THR A 73 14.15 -0.54 10.01
N ALA A 74 14.46 0.49 10.78
CA ALA A 74 13.80 1.78 10.66
C ALA A 74 14.02 2.43 9.28
N VAL A 75 15.26 2.42 8.77
CA VAL A 75 15.58 2.93 7.43
C VAL A 75 14.84 2.15 6.35
N PHE A 76 14.84 0.82 6.43
CA PHE A 76 14.10 -0.04 5.52
C PHE A 76 12.59 0.29 5.50
N LEU A 77 11.98 0.42 6.67
CA LEU A 77 10.57 0.80 6.80
C LEU A 77 10.29 2.16 6.19
N LEU A 78 11.12 3.17 6.47
CA LEU A 78 10.96 4.52 5.92
C LEU A 78 11.05 4.52 4.38
N VAL A 79 11.96 3.75 3.80
CA VAL A 79 12.11 3.67 2.34
C VAL A 79 10.93 2.96 1.68
N VAL A 80 10.60 1.75 2.15
CA VAL A 80 9.53 0.94 1.54
C VAL A 80 8.16 1.58 1.76
N PHE A 81 7.83 1.95 2.99
CA PHE A 81 6.55 2.58 3.28
C PHE A 81 6.50 4.03 2.81
N GLY A 82 7.64 4.72 2.66
CA GLY A 82 7.74 6.01 1.98
C GLY A 82 7.29 5.93 0.52
N PHE A 83 7.80 4.92 -0.20
CA PHE A 83 7.39 4.67 -1.59
C PHE A 83 5.90 4.34 -1.72
N VAL A 84 5.38 3.47 -0.85
CA VAL A 84 3.97 3.11 -0.82
C VAL A 84 3.09 4.32 -0.48
N ALA A 85 3.46 5.08 0.55
CA ALA A 85 2.75 6.28 0.97
C ALA A 85 2.69 7.32 -0.15
N PHE A 86 3.78 7.51 -0.90
CA PHE A 86 3.79 8.39 -2.07
C PHE A 86 2.76 7.98 -3.12
N HIS A 87 2.66 6.70 -3.46
CA HIS A 87 1.68 6.21 -4.43
C HIS A 87 0.24 6.27 -3.91
N ALA A 88 0.03 6.01 -2.62
CA ALA A 88 -1.27 6.16 -1.99
C ALA A 88 -1.73 7.64 -1.96
N ALA A 89 -0.84 8.57 -1.60
CA ALA A 89 -1.11 10.01 -1.63
C ALA A 89 -1.44 10.52 -3.04
N ARG A 90 -0.69 10.07 -4.06
CA ARG A 90 -1.00 10.39 -5.46
C ARG A 90 -2.37 9.86 -5.90
N THR A 91 -2.75 8.68 -5.41
CA THR A 91 -4.07 8.10 -5.67
C THR A 91 -5.19 8.97 -5.08
N LEU A 92 -5.02 9.46 -3.85
CA LEU A 92 -5.96 10.42 -3.25
C LEU A 92 -6.02 11.74 -4.02
N ALA A 93 -4.87 12.23 -4.50
CA ALA A 93 -4.76 13.43 -5.32
C ALA A 93 -5.31 13.27 -6.75
N GLY A 94 -5.95 12.15 -7.09
CA GLY A 94 -6.57 11.94 -8.40
C GLY A 94 -5.63 11.37 -9.47
N GLN A 95 -4.38 11.08 -9.11
CA GLN A 95 -3.33 10.63 -10.02
C GLN A 95 -2.85 9.20 -9.68
N PRO A 96 -3.76 8.19 -9.68
CA PRO A 96 -3.44 6.91 -9.08
C PRO A 96 -2.42 6.15 -9.91
N SER A 97 -1.45 5.59 -9.19
CA SER A 97 -0.25 4.94 -9.71
C SER A 97 0.25 3.91 -8.70
N GLY A 98 1.15 3.00 -9.10
CA GLY A 98 1.78 2.06 -8.16
C GLY A 98 0.86 0.97 -7.61
N ARG A 99 -0.26 0.66 -8.26
CA ARG A 99 -1.23 -0.36 -7.83
C ARG A 99 -0.56 -1.70 -7.46
N GLY A 100 0.40 -2.17 -8.26
CA GLY A 100 1.11 -3.43 -7.97
C GLY A 100 1.89 -3.40 -6.66
N ALA A 101 2.52 -2.28 -6.33
CA ALA A 101 3.25 -2.11 -5.08
C ALA A 101 2.30 -2.10 -3.86
N ILE A 102 1.13 -1.46 -4.00
CA ILE A 102 0.08 -1.49 -2.97
C ILE A 102 -0.43 -2.92 -2.77
N VAL A 103 -0.71 -3.67 -3.84
CA VAL A 103 -1.16 -5.07 -3.69
C VAL A 103 -0.09 -5.94 -3.01
N LEU A 104 1.18 -5.75 -3.39
CA LEU A 104 2.30 -6.50 -2.80
C LEU A 104 2.43 -6.22 -1.29
N ILE A 105 2.39 -4.95 -0.89
CA ILE A 105 2.57 -4.59 0.53
C ILE A 105 1.40 -5.06 1.39
N GLU A 106 0.16 -4.98 0.90
CA GLU A 106 -1.00 -5.53 1.62
C GLU A 106 -0.90 -7.05 1.76
N GLY A 107 -0.38 -7.76 0.74
CA GLY A 107 -0.09 -9.19 0.83
C GLY A 107 0.94 -9.52 1.91
N ILE A 108 2.00 -8.71 2.02
CA ILE A 108 2.99 -8.84 3.10
C ILE A 108 2.35 -8.55 4.46
N LEU A 109 1.51 -7.51 4.58
CA LEU A 109 0.81 -7.17 5.81
C LEU A 109 -0.12 -8.28 6.30
N LEU A 110 -0.79 -9.00 5.40
CA LEU A 110 -1.56 -10.20 5.76
C LEU A 110 -0.65 -11.30 6.33
N GLY A 111 0.53 -11.53 5.75
CA GLY A 111 1.52 -12.44 6.31
C GLY A 111 2.01 -12.00 7.70
N VAL A 112 2.24 -10.70 7.89
CA VAL A 112 2.60 -10.11 9.19
C VAL A 112 1.48 -10.29 10.21
N ALA A 113 0.21 -10.15 9.81
CA ALA A 113 -0.93 -10.40 10.70
C ALA A 113 -0.97 -11.86 11.19
N VAL A 114 -0.69 -12.83 10.30
CA VAL A 114 -0.57 -14.25 10.68
C VAL A 114 0.57 -14.45 11.70
N TYR A 115 1.71 -13.81 11.48
CA TYR A 115 2.82 -13.85 12.43
C TYR A 115 2.44 -13.24 13.80
N MET A 116 1.70 -12.12 13.83
CA MET A 116 1.22 -11.50 15.07
C MET A 116 0.32 -12.41 15.89
N PHE A 117 -0.53 -13.23 15.24
CA PHE A 117 -1.33 -14.22 15.95
C PHE A 117 -0.44 -15.26 16.63
N SER A 118 0.61 -15.73 15.95
CA SER A 118 1.58 -16.67 16.55
C SER A 118 2.42 -16.06 17.66
N GLY A 119 2.67 -14.75 17.62
CA GLY A 119 3.40 -13.99 18.64
C GLY A 119 2.55 -13.52 19.84
N GLY A 120 1.26 -13.91 19.92
CA GLY A 120 0.36 -13.54 21.02
C GLY A 120 -0.24 -12.13 20.92
N ALA A 121 0.14 -11.33 19.92
CA ALA A 121 -0.39 -9.98 19.68
C ALA A 121 -1.73 -10.03 18.91
N ILE A 122 -2.70 -10.78 19.42
CA ILE A 122 -3.93 -11.13 18.70
C ILE A 122 -4.71 -9.89 18.24
N LEU A 123 -4.91 -8.91 19.12
CA LEU A 123 -5.67 -7.71 18.78
C LEU A 123 -5.02 -6.90 17.65
N LEU A 124 -3.68 -6.76 17.69
CA LEU A 124 -2.93 -6.10 16.61
C LEU A 124 -3.02 -6.90 15.31
N GLY A 125 -2.91 -8.23 15.39
CA GLY A 125 -3.11 -9.12 14.23
C GLY A 125 -4.48 -8.94 13.57
N ILE A 126 -5.56 -8.84 14.35
CA ILE A 126 -6.92 -8.57 13.82
C ILE A 126 -6.96 -7.22 13.13
N VAL A 127 -6.48 -6.16 13.79
CA VAL A 127 -6.52 -4.79 13.23
C VAL A 127 -5.72 -4.72 11.92
N THR A 128 -4.52 -5.31 11.88
CA THR A 128 -3.68 -5.38 10.68
C THR A 128 -4.39 -6.14 9.57
N ALA A 129 -4.91 -7.35 9.85
CA ALA A 129 -5.61 -8.16 8.85
C ALA A 129 -6.83 -7.44 8.27
N VAL A 130 -7.68 -6.87 9.12
CA VAL A 130 -8.87 -6.13 8.69
C VAL A 130 -8.48 -4.92 7.85
N SER A 131 -7.48 -4.15 8.29
CA SER A 131 -7.01 -2.98 7.52
C SER A 131 -6.51 -3.38 6.13
N ALA A 132 -5.74 -4.47 6.03
CA ALA A 132 -5.21 -4.95 4.76
C ALA A 132 -6.31 -5.46 3.83
N LEU A 133 -7.29 -6.18 4.38
CA LEU A 133 -8.47 -6.61 3.62
C LEU A 133 -9.28 -5.40 3.11
N LEU A 134 -9.45 -4.35 3.90
CA LEU A 134 -10.15 -3.14 3.46
C LEU A 134 -9.41 -2.44 2.31
N ALA A 135 -8.08 -2.35 2.38
CA ALA A 135 -7.26 -1.81 1.29
C ALA A 135 -7.37 -2.66 0.02
N LEU A 136 -7.30 -3.98 0.15
CA LEU A 136 -7.42 -4.92 -0.97
C LEU A 136 -8.81 -4.89 -1.61
N VAL A 137 -9.88 -4.80 -0.80
CA VAL A 137 -11.24 -4.59 -1.31
C VAL A 137 -11.28 -3.28 -2.12
N GLY A 138 -10.66 -2.21 -1.63
CA GLY A 138 -10.53 -0.95 -2.37
C GLY A 138 -9.88 -1.10 -3.76
N VAL A 139 -8.89 -1.99 -3.87
CA VAL A 139 -8.13 -2.24 -5.10
C VAL A 139 -8.84 -3.21 -6.04
N PHE A 140 -9.50 -4.24 -5.51
CA PHE A 140 -10.12 -5.33 -6.27
C PHE A 140 -11.63 -5.18 -6.47
N HIS A 141 -12.26 -4.14 -5.92
CA HIS A 141 -13.67 -3.85 -6.15
C HIS A 141 -13.98 -3.81 -7.67
N PRO A 142 -15.14 -4.31 -8.14
CA PRO A 142 -15.51 -4.30 -9.56
C PRO A 142 -15.32 -2.92 -10.23
N THR A 143 -15.79 -1.85 -9.58
CA THR A 143 -15.60 -0.46 -10.05
C THR A 143 -14.13 -0.05 -10.16
N ALA A 144 -13.27 -0.56 -9.28
CA ALA A 144 -11.84 -0.33 -9.38
C ALA A 144 -11.28 -1.06 -10.61
N VAL A 145 -11.66 -2.32 -10.81
CA VAL A 145 -11.22 -3.12 -11.96
C VAL A 145 -11.61 -2.47 -13.29
N GLU A 146 -12.86 -2.02 -13.42
CA GLU A 146 -13.36 -1.28 -14.60
C GLU A 146 -12.54 -0.01 -14.86
N TYR A 147 -12.27 0.77 -13.81
CA TYR A 147 -11.46 1.98 -13.89
C TYR A 147 -10.03 1.69 -14.40
N TRP A 148 -9.40 0.63 -13.88
CA TRP A 148 -8.05 0.25 -14.29
C TRP A 148 -7.99 -0.33 -15.71
N ALA A 149 -9.02 -1.07 -16.12
CA ALA A 149 -9.17 -1.58 -17.48
C ALA A 149 -9.33 -0.42 -18.48
N ALA A 150 -10.22 0.53 -18.20
CA ALA A 150 -10.42 1.71 -19.03
C ALA A 150 -9.12 2.52 -19.20
N ARG A 151 -8.35 2.70 -18.12
CA ARG A 151 -7.03 3.36 -18.19
C ARG A 151 -5.99 2.59 -19.00
N TYR A 152 -6.04 1.28 -18.97
CA TYR A 152 -5.14 0.44 -19.76
C TYR A 152 -5.45 0.56 -21.26
N GLU A 153 -6.74 0.55 -21.63
CA GLU A 153 -7.20 0.73 -23.01
C GLU A 153 -6.78 2.07 -23.59
N ILE A 154 -6.98 3.18 -22.85
CA ILE A 154 -6.53 4.52 -23.28
C ILE A 154 -5.02 4.54 -23.55
N ARG A 155 -4.22 3.89 -22.68
CA ARG A 155 -2.75 3.84 -22.84
C ARG A 155 -2.32 3.03 -24.05
N MET A 156 -3.00 1.91 -24.33
CA MET A 156 -2.71 1.09 -25.52
C MET A 156 -3.20 1.75 -26.81
N ALA A 157 -4.30 2.52 -26.76
CA ALA A 157 -4.84 3.20 -27.94
C ALA A 157 -3.98 4.39 -28.41
N GLY A 158 -3.15 4.95 -27.53
CA GLY A 158 -2.22 6.05 -27.83
C GLY A 158 -0.80 5.61 -28.21
N ARG A 159 -0.52 4.30 -28.24
CA ARG A 159 0.72 3.72 -28.77
C ARG A 159 0.51 3.24 -30.20
#